data_AF-A0A1F7JRD8-F1
#
_entry.id   AF-A0A1F7JRD8-F1
#
_cell.length_a   1.000
_cell.length_b   1.000
_cell.length_c   1.000
_cell.angle_alpha   90.00
_cell.angle_beta   90.00
_cell.angle_gamma   90.00
#
_symmetry.space_group_name_H-M   'P 1'
#
loop_
_entity.id
_entity.type
_entity.pdbx_description
1 polymer ?
#
loop_
_entity_poly.entity_id
_entity_poly.type
_entity_poly.pdbx_seq_one_letter_code
_entity_poly.pdbx_strand_id
1 'polypeptide(L)'
;MIKDQIQAIITAAVNKISTRSTVHIQSPDNPQFGDYTTNIAMRLAKELKKNPLQMAEEIAKQIPKDEIIEKVEVVKPGFINFWLTKETLSKNLIQILSNINNYGKSETTRGKKIIVEYSSPNIAKPFTIGHLRSTIIGDAIANLLEAAGWTVFRDNHLGDWGTQFGKQIYAIKTWGNIGKIEKMQQPVKELVRLYVKFHKEAEKNPEIEEQGKIWFKKLEDGN
;
A
#
# COMPACT_ATOMS: atom_id res chain seq x y z
N MET A 1 3.53 20.42 -4.17
CA MET A 1 4.15 20.37 -2.81
C MET A 1 5.35 21.31 -2.77
N ILE A 2 5.84 21.74 -1.59
CA ILE A 2 7.04 22.62 -1.47
C ILE A 2 8.24 22.02 -2.23
N LYS A 3 8.43 20.70 -2.12
CA LYS A 3 9.46 19.96 -2.85
C LYS A 3 9.40 20.22 -4.36
N ASP A 4 8.21 20.22 -4.96
CA ASP A 4 8.05 20.42 -6.40
C ASP A 4 8.40 21.86 -6.81
N GLN A 5 8.09 22.84 -5.96
CA GLN A 5 8.44 24.24 -6.19
C GLN A 5 9.97 24.44 -6.19
N ILE A 6 10.65 23.88 -5.18
CA ILE A 6 12.13 23.93 -5.09
C ILE A 6 12.76 23.20 -6.27
N GLN A 7 12.26 22.02 -6.62
CA GLN A 7 12.77 21.26 -7.75
C GLN A 7 12.59 22.04 -9.06
N ALA A 8 11.49 22.76 -9.24
CA ALA A 8 11.26 23.63 -10.39
C ALA A 8 12.25 24.81 -10.43
N ILE A 9 12.48 25.49 -9.30
CA ILE A 9 13.46 26.59 -9.18
C ILE A 9 14.86 26.11 -9.58
N ILE A 10 15.29 24.96 -9.04
CA ILE A 10 16.63 24.40 -9.34
C ILE A 10 16.69 23.92 -10.79
N THR A 11 15.63 23.32 -11.32
CA THR A 11 15.57 22.92 -12.74
C THR A 11 15.71 24.13 -13.65
N ALA A 12 15.04 25.25 -13.33
CA ALA A 12 15.18 26.49 -14.08
C ALA A 12 16.61 27.05 -14.02
N ALA A 13 17.27 27.00 -12.87
CA ALA A 13 18.67 27.40 -12.71
C ALA A 13 19.63 26.52 -13.52
N VAL A 14 19.44 25.19 -13.46
CA VAL A 14 20.22 24.21 -14.22
C VAL A 14 20.03 24.37 -15.73
N ASN A 15 18.81 24.65 -16.19
CA ASN A 15 18.50 24.81 -17.61
C ASN A 15 19.19 26.01 -18.27
N LYS A 16 19.66 26.99 -17.49
CA LYS A 16 20.51 28.09 -17.99
C LYS A 16 21.93 27.62 -18.37
N ILE A 17 22.36 26.46 -17.86
CA ILE A 17 23.69 25.88 -18.06
C ILE A 17 23.61 24.66 -18.99
N SER A 18 22.61 23.80 -18.81
CA SER A 18 22.42 22.56 -19.59
C SER A 18 20.93 22.25 -19.77
N THR A 19 20.48 22.08 -21.02
CA THR A 19 19.06 22.03 -21.40
C THR A 19 18.39 20.65 -21.28
N ARG A 20 19.07 19.61 -20.79
CA ARG A 20 18.56 18.22 -20.78
C ARG A 20 18.75 17.45 -19.48
N SER A 21 18.95 18.15 -18.36
CA SER A 21 19.32 17.48 -17.11
C SER A 21 18.13 17.37 -16.15
N THR A 22 17.79 16.13 -15.79
CA THR A 22 16.75 15.87 -14.78
C THR A 22 17.31 16.15 -13.39
N VAL A 23 16.76 17.17 -12.74
CA VAL A 23 17.07 17.52 -11.35
C VAL A 23 16.25 16.66 -10.40
N HIS A 24 16.93 16.03 -9.45
CA HIS A 24 16.31 15.37 -8.32
C HIS A 24 16.76 16.04 -7.03
N ILE A 25 15.81 16.29 -6.14
CA ILE A 25 16.09 16.75 -4.78
C ILE A 25 15.61 15.71 -3.75
N GLN A 26 16.35 15.60 -2.66
CA GLN A 26 16.07 14.70 -1.55
C GLN A 26 16.38 15.40 -0.23
N SER A 27 15.86 14.88 0.88
CA SER A 27 16.29 15.33 2.20
C SER A 27 17.69 14.73 2.50
N PRO A 28 18.62 15.52 3.05
CA PRO A 28 19.93 15.00 3.43
C PRO A 28 19.84 14.10 4.67
N ASP A 29 20.75 13.13 4.80
CA ASP A 29 20.81 12.25 5.97
C ASP A 29 21.19 13.00 7.25
N ASN A 30 22.03 14.04 7.12
CA ASN A 30 22.42 14.93 8.20
C ASN A 30 21.64 16.26 8.09
N PRO A 31 20.80 16.61 9.08
CA PRO A 31 20.03 17.86 9.08
C PRO A 31 20.87 19.14 9.01
N GLN A 32 22.16 19.07 9.35
CA GLN A 32 23.08 20.21 9.20
C GLN A 32 23.29 20.62 7.75
N PHE A 33 22.92 19.77 6.78
CA PHE A 33 22.98 20.06 5.35
C PHE A 33 21.65 20.61 4.78
N GLY A 34 20.75 21.08 5.65
CA GLY A 34 19.51 21.75 5.26
C GLY A 34 18.33 20.80 5.07
N ASP A 35 17.26 21.34 4.50
CA ASP A 35 15.98 20.64 4.29
C ASP A 35 16.02 19.77 3.04
N TYR A 36 16.73 20.24 2.00
CA TYR A 36 16.88 19.53 0.73
C TYR A 36 18.32 19.62 0.23
N THR A 37 18.72 18.62 -0.55
CA THR A 37 20.01 18.56 -1.24
C THR A 37 19.86 17.99 -2.65
N THR A 38 20.78 18.35 -3.54
CA THR A 38 20.92 17.75 -4.86
C THR A 38 22.38 17.51 -5.22
N ASN A 39 22.64 16.43 -5.95
CA ASN A 39 23.95 16.08 -6.52
C ASN A 39 24.05 16.39 -8.02
N ILE A 40 23.12 17.18 -8.57
CA ILE A 40 23.05 17.45 -10.01
C ILE A 40 24.36 18.00 -10.58
N ALA A 41 25.08 18.82 -9.80
CA ALA A 41 26.36 19.38 -10.21
C ALA A 41 27.42 18.29 -10.47
N MET A 42 27.44 17.22 -9.68
CA MET A 42 28.36 16.10 -9.87
C MET A 42 28.06 15.33 -11.16
N ARG A 43 26.77 15.14 -11.46
CA ARG A 43 26.33 14.49 -12.70
C ARG A 43 26.71 15.33 -13.92
N LEU A 44 26.38 16.62 -13.89
CA LEU A 44 26.71 17.57 -14.96
C LEU A 44 28.21 17.75 -15.16
N ALA A 45 28.97 17.83 -14.07
CA ALA A 45 30.42 17.98 -14.13
C ALA A 45 31.09 16.76 -14.79
N LYS A 46 30.58 15.54 -14.54
CA LYS A 46 31.04 14.32 -15.22
C LYS A 46 30.75 14.37 -16.73
N GLU A 47 29.55 14.80 -17.13
CA GLU A 47 29.14 14.90 -18.53
C GLU A 47 29.95 15.98 -19.29
N LEU A 48 30.15 17.14 -18.66
CA LEU A 48 30.83 18.29 -19.24
C LEU A 48 32.34 18.31 -18.99
N LYS A 49 32.89 17.27 -18.34
CA LYS A 49 34.30 17.17 -17.93
C LYS A 49 34.81 18.40 -17.16
N LYS A 50 33.97 18.95 -16.28
CA LYS A 50 34.26 20.08 -15.40
C LYS A 50 34.51 19.63 -13.96
N ASN A 51 34.99 20.53 -13.10
CA ASN A 51 35.09 20.27 -11.67
C ASN A 51 33.68 20.30 -11.01
N PRO A 52 33.27 19.27 -10.25
CA PRO A 52 31.96 19.22 -9.60
C PRO A 52 31.65 20.36 -8.63
N LEU A 53 32.65 20.83 -7.88
CA LEU A 53 32.48 21.94 -6.93
C LEU A 53 32.24 23.26 -7.68
N GLN A 54 33.03 23.52 -8.73
CA GLN A 54 32.85 24.70 -9.58
C GLN A 54 31.49 24.68 -10.30
N MET A 55 31.05 23.50 -10.76
CA MET A 55 29.72 23.32 -11.35
C MET A 55 28.62 23.62 -10.33
N ALA A 56 28.78 23.19 -9.08
CA ALA A 56 27.81 23.45 -8.02
C ALA A 56 27.72 24.95 -7.71
N GLU A 57 28.85 25.65 -7.65
CA GLU A 57 28.91 27.11 -7.50
C GLU A 57 28.28 27.85 -8.70
N GLU A 58 28.53 27.38 -9.92
CA GLU A 58 27.94 27.93 -11.16
C GLU A 58 26.41 27.80 -11.12
N ILE A 59 25.88 26.63 -10.74
CA ILE A 59 24.44 26.40 -10.59
C ILE A 59 23.86 27.24 -9.47
N ALA A 60 24.50 27.28 -8.29
CA ALA A 60 24.00 28.04 -7.14
C ALA A 60 23.87 29.54 -7.44
N LYS A 61 24.78 30.11 -8.25
CA LYS A 61 24.69 31.51 -8.71
C LYS A 61 23.51 31.79 -9.64
N GLN A 62 23.00 30.77 -10.33
CA GLN A 62 21.85 30.89 -11.24
C GLN A 62 20.50 30.81 -10.52
N ILE A 63 20.50 30.39 -9.26
CA ILE A 63 19.31 30.30 -8.42
C ILE A 63 18.89 31.72 -8.02
N PRO A 64 17.69 32.17 -8.40
CA PRO A 64 17.21 33.49 -8.01
C PRO A 64 17.01 33.57 -6.49
N LYS A 65 17.05 34.78 -5.95
CA LYS A 65 16.48 35.02 -4.62
C LYS A 65 14.99 34.70 -4.67
N ASP A 66 14.53 33.87 -3.75
CA ASP A 66 13.17 33.34 -3.72
C ASP A 66 12.64 33.40 -2.29
N GLU A 67 11.33 33.58 -2.11
CA GLU A 67 10.71 33.62 -0.78
C GLU A 67 10.73 32.26 -0.07
N ILE A 68 10.91 31.17 -0.83
CA ILE A 68 10.95 29.80 -0.33
C ILE A 68 12.32 29.45 0.26
N ILE A 69 13.40 29.96 -0.33
CA ILE A 69 14.78 29.54 -0.01
C ILE A 69 15.47 30.58 0.87
N GLU A 70 15.76 30.22 2.11
CA GLU A 70 16.51 31.05 3.06
C GLU A 70 18.00 31.10 2.70
N LYS A 71 18.58 29.93 2.40
CA LYS A 71 20.01 29.78 2.15
C LYS A 71 20.27 28.66 1.15
N VAL A 72 21.30 28.87 0.32
CA VAL A 72 21.92 27.83 -0.51
C VAL A 72 23.37 27.69 -0.11
N GLU A 73 23.84 26.45 0.09
CA GLU A 73 25.24 26.17 0.38
C GLU A 73 25.78 25.09 -0.55
N VAL A 74 26.99 25.31 -1.07
CA VAL A 74 27.70 24.34 -1.87
C VAL A 74 28.71 23.62 -0.99
N VAL A 75 28.62 22.30 -0.93
CA VAL A 75 29.48 21.45 -0.09
C VAL A 75 30.21 20.43 -0.96
N LYS A 76 31.46 20.13 -0.61
CA LYS A 76 32.25 19.08 -1.28
C LYS A 76 31.53 17.72 -1.21
N PRO A 77 31.57 16.90 -2.27
CA PRO A 77 32.30 17.12 -3.53
C PRO A 77 31.56 17.97 -4.57
N GLY A 78 30.33 18.42 -4.32
CA GLY A 78 29.49 19.16 -5.29
C GLY A 78 28.01 19.04 -4.99
N PHE A 79 27.65 18.91 -3.70
CA PHE A 79 26.26 18.97 -3.25
C PHE A 79 25.81 20.43 -3.20
N ILE A 80 24.56 20.66 -3.56
CA ILE A 80 23.90 21.94 -3.38
C ILE A 80 22.79 21.72 -2.35
N ASN A 81 22.93 22.35 -1.21
CA ASN A 81 22.07 22.23 -0.04
C ASN A 81 21.17 23.46 0.08
N PHE A 82 19.93 23.26 0.52
CA PHE A 82 18.88 24.27 0.59
C PHE A 82 18.26 24.30 1.98
N TRP A 83 18.07 25.51 2.51
CA TRP A 83 17.28 25.76 3.71
C TRP A 83 16.05 26.55 3.33
N LEU A 84 14.90 26.18 3.90
CA LEU A 84 13.64 26.85 3.66
C LEU A 84 13.41 27.97 4.66
N THR A 85 12.75 29.02 4.20
CA THR A 85 12.33 30.10 5.10
C THR A 85 11.30 29.61 6.11
N LYS A 86 11.41 30.10 7.35
CA LYS A 86 10.44 29.78 8.42
C LYS A 86 9.03 30.20 8.04
N GLU A 87 8.91 31.29 7.28
CA GLU A 87 7.65 31.79 6.74
C GLU A 87 7.00 30.78 5.80
N THR A 88 7.79 30.14 4.92
CA THR A 88 7.28 29.10 4.01
C THR A 88 6.82 27.87 4.77
N LEU A 89 7.61 27.40 5.74
CA LEU A 89 7.23 26.28 6.59
C LEU A 89 5.94 26.58 7.38
N SER A 90 5.83 27.78 7.94
CA SER A 90 4.65 28.22 8.71
C SER A 90 3.40 28.32 7.83
N LYS A 91 3.52 28.94 6.65
CA LYS A 91 2.43 29.01 5.66
C LYS A 91 1.94 27.62 5.27
N ASN A 92 2.87 26.68 5.03
CA ASN A 92 2.52 25.31 4.68
C ASN A 92 1.83 24.56 5.82
N LEU A 93 2.31 24.72 7.05
CA LEU A 93 1.64 24.15 8.22
C LEU A 93 0.21 24.68 8.37
N ILE A 94 -0.01 25.99 8.21
CA ILE A 94 -1.35 26.58 8.25
C ILE A 94 -2.26 25.99 7.16
N GLN A 95 -1.72 25.80 5.95
CA GLN A 95 -2.46 25.16 4.84
C GLN A 95 -2.81 23.70 5.14
N ILE A 96 -1.92 22.96 5.81
CA ILE A 96 -2.19 21.58 6.24
C ILE A 96 -3.31 21.57 7.28
N LEU A 97 -3.22 22.44 8.29
CA LEU A 97 -4.21 22.53 9.37
C LEU A 97 -5.59 22.94 8.86
N SER A 98 -5.66 23.85 7.87
CA SER A 98 -6.94 24.25 7.27
C SER A 98 -7.62 23.15 6.44
N ASN A 99 -6.86 22.13 6.01
CA ASN A 99 -7.37 20.99 5.25
C ASN A 99 -7.04 19.64 5.93
N ILE A 100 -7.02 19.60 7.26
CA ILE A 100 -6.50 18.46 8.03
C ILE A 100 -7.17 17.12 7.68
N ASN A 101 -8.49 17.13 7.43
CA ASN A 101 -9.26 15.93 7.10
C ASN A 101 -8.95 15.33 5.72
N ASN A 102 -8.28 16.10 4.85
CA ASN A 102 -7.85 15.65 3.53
C ASN A 102 -6.34 15.74 3.35
N TYR A 103 -5.59 16.07 4.41
CA TYR A 103 -4.14 16.04 4.33
C TYR A 103 -3.65 14.64 4.00
N GLY A 104 -2.70 14.54 3.07
CA GLY A 104 -2.21 13.26 2.56
C GLY A 104 -3.12 12.56 1.53
N LYS A 105 -4.35 13.06 1.30
CA LYS A 105 -5.17 12.58 0.20
C LYS A 105 -4.74 13.21 -1.13
N SER A 106 -4.87 12.45 -2.19
CA SER A 106 -4.56 12.85 -3.57
C SER A 106 -5.73 12.52 -4.48
N GLU A 107 -5.81 13.24 -5.59
CA GLU A 107 -6.81 13.02 -6.64
C GLU A 107 -6.17 12.67 -7.98
N THR A 108 -4.87 12.39 -7.99
CA THR A 108 -4.09 12.06 -9.20
C THR A 108 -4.64 10.84 -9.95
N THR A 109 -5.44 10.01 -9.29
CA THR A 109 -6.05 8.80 -9.85
C THR A 109 -7.58 8.86 -9.93
N ARG A 110 -8.16 10.06 -9.74
CA ARG A 110 -9.61 10.28 -9.81
C ARG A 110 -10.20 9.71 -11.10
N GLY A 111 -11.28 8.94 -10.95
CA GLY A 111 -11.97 8.26 -12.06
C GLY A 111 -11.38 6.91 -12.45
N LYS A 112 -10.22 6.52 -11.88
CA LYS A 112 -9.67 5.16 -12.06
C LYS A 112 -10.26 4.20 -11.03
N LYS A 113 -10.46 2.96 -11.48
CA LYS A 113 -11.02 1.86 -10.69
C LYS A 113 -9.95 0.80 -10.46
N ILE A 114 -9.93 0.21 -9.28
CA ILE A 114 -9.01 -0.89 -8.93
C ILE A 114 -9.72 -1.91 -8.04
N ILE A 115 -9.40 -3.19 -8.23
CA ILE A 115 -9.81 -4.26 -7.33
C ILE A 115 -8.62 -4.61 -6.44
N VAL A 116 -8.86 -4.72 -5.13
CA VAL A 116 -7.91 -5.25 -4.15
C VAL A 116 -8.50 -6.54 -3.60
N GLU A 117 -7.95 -7.67 -4.03
CA GLU A 117 -8.30 -8.99 -3.51
C GLU A 117 -7.42 -9.34 -2.32
N TYR A 118 -8.03 -9.70 -1.19
CA TYR A 118 -7.31 -10.04 0.04
C TYR A 118 -8.18 -10.82 1.02
N SER A 119 -7.56 -11.28 2.11
CA SER A 119 -8.16 -12.19 3.10
C SER A 119 -8.38 -13.61 2.55
N SER A 120 -9.33 -13.78 1.64
CA SER A 120 -9.67 -15.01 0.90
C SER A 120 -9.65 -16.30 1.76
N PRO A 121 -10.31 -16.34 2.94
CA PRO A 121 -10.31 -17.51 3.80
C PRO A 121 -11.19 -18.63 3.23
N ASN A 122 -10.88 -19.88 3.59
CA ASN A 122 -11.77 -21.00 3.36
C ASN A 122 -12.86 -21.04 4.45
N ILE A 123 -14.14 -20.96 4.07
CA ILE A 123 -15.25 -20.83 5.03
C ILE A 123 -15.58 -22.13 5.78
N ALA A 124 -15.07 -23.28 5.33
CA ALA A 124 -15.24 -24.55 6.03
C ALA A 124 -14.25 -24.76 7.19
N LYS A 125 -13.37 -23.78 7.45
CA LYS A 125 -12.41 -23.82 8.56
C LYS A 125 -12.45 -22.51 9.35
N PRO A 126 -12.14 -22.52 10.66
CA PRO A 126 -12.00 -21.30 11.43
C PRO A 126 -10.97 -20.36 10.81
N PHE A 127 -11.22 -19.06 10.93
CA PHE A 127 -10.25 -18.03 10.58
C PHE A 127 -9.02 -18.15 11.49
N THR A 128 -7.81 -18.12 10.92
CA THR A 128 -6.54 -18.28 11.64
C THR A 128 -5.62 -17.08 11.42
N ILE A 129 -4.52 -17.02 12.17
CA ILE A 129 -3.46 -15.99 12.03
C ILE A 129 -2.92 -15.93 10.59
N GLY A 130 -2.92 -17.05 9.86
CA GLY A 130 -2.49 -17.08 8.45
C GLY A 130 -3.32 -16.16 7.56
N HIS A 131 -4.64 -16.09 7.77
CA HIS A 131 -5.54 -15.20 7.03
C HIS A 131 -5.46 -13.75 7.53
N LEU A 132 -5.11 -13.54 8.80
CA LEU A 132 -5.03 -12.21 9.40
C LEU A 132 -4.00 -11.33 8.69
N ARG A 133 -2.84 -11.88 8.32
CA ARG A 133 -1.79 -11.13 7.62
C ARG A 133 -2.28 -10.57 6.29
N SER A 134 -2.89 -11.42 5.45
CA SER A 134 -3.46 -10.99 4.16
C SER A 134 -4.54 -9.93 4.37
N THR A 135 -5.40 -10.15 5.38
CA THR A 135 -6.50 -9.25 5.74
C THR A 135 -5.98 -7.84 6.07
N ILE A 136 -4.99 -7.72 6.97
CA ILE A 136 -4.47 -6.42 7.41
C ILE A 136 -3.74 -5.70 6.27
N ILE A 137 -2.86 -6.42 5.56
CA ILE A 137 -2.05 -5.81 4.49
C ILE A 137 -2.95 -5.34 3.34
N GLY A 138 -3.89 -6.18 2.91
CA GLY A 138 -4.81 -5.83 1.83
C GLY A 138 -5.70 -4.65 2.19
N ASP A 139 -6.21 -4.60 3.42
CA ASP A 139 -7.03 -3.46 3.85
C ASP A 139 -6.22 -2.16 3.92
N ALA A 140 -4.98 -2.21 4.44
CA ALA A 140 -4.10 -1.05 4.47
C ALA A 140 -3.78 -0.53 3.04
N ILE A 141 -3.56 -1.43 2.08
CA ILE A 141 -3.35 -1.08 0.67
C ILE A 141 -4.62 -0.45 0.09
N ALA A 142 -5.79 -1.04 0.33
CA ALA A 142 -7.06 -0.50 -0.13
C ALA A 142 -7.30 0.92 0.39
N ASN A 143 -7.07 1.14 1.69
CA ASN A 143 -7.20 2.46 2.33
C ASN A 143 -6.21 3.48 1.75
N LEU A 144 -4.97 3.08 1.47
CA LEU A 144 -3.97 3.94 0.82
C LEU A 144 -4.38 4.32 -0.61
N LEU A 145 -4.93 3.37 -1.37
CA LEU A 145 -5.40 3.62 -2.73
C LEU A 145 -6.61 4.54 -2.75
N GLU A 146 -7.56 4.38 -1.83
CA GLU A 146 -8.68 5.32 -1.66
C GLU A 146 -8.18 6.72 -1.31
N ALA A 147 -7.22 6.82 -0.38
CA ALA A 147 -6.59 8.10 -0.06
C ALA A 147 -5.86 8.72 -1.27
N ALA A 148 -5.33 7.90 -2.18
CA ALA A 148 -4.71 8.36 -3.43
C ALA A 148 -5.72 8.71 -4.55
N GLY A 149 -7.02 8.54 -4.32
CA GLY A 149 -8.11 8.96 -5.20
C GLY A 149 -8.72 7.85 -6.08
N TRP A 150 -8.36 6.59 -5.85
CA TRP A 150 -8.94 5.46 -6.57
C TRP A 150 -10.37 5.15 -6.10
N THR A 151 -11.21 4.68 -7.02
CA THR A 151 -12.40 3.90 -6.64
C THR A 151 -11.97 2.46 -6.39
N VAL A 152 -11.91 2.06 -5.12
CA VAL A 152 -11.42 0.73 -4.72
C VAL A 152 -12.59 -0.23 -4.52
N PHE A 153 -12.51 -1.38 -5.19
CA PHE A 153 -13.37 -2.53 -4.96
C PHE A 153 -12.59 -3.55 -4.13
N ARG A 154 -13.06 -3.85 -2.93
CA ARG A 154 -12.46 -4.86 -2.06
C ARG A 154 -13.10 -6.21 -2.40
N ASP A 155 -12.29 -7.18 -2.79
CA ASP A 155 -12.74 -8.55 -3.05
C ASP A 155 -12.21 -9.48 -1.95
N ASN A 156 -13.14 -10.16 -1.28
CA ASN A 156 -12.81 -11.22 -0.34
C ASN A 156 -13.17 -12.52 -1.02
N HIS A 157 -12.22 -13.07 -1.79
CA HIS A 157 -12.47 -14.21 -2.66
C HIS A 157 -12.52 -15.50 -1.83
N LEU A 158 -13.68 -15.76 -1.23
CA LEU A 158 -13.88 -16.83 -0.28
C LEU A 158 -13.60 -18.20 -0.92
N GLY A 159 -12.94 -19.07 -0.17
CA GLY A 159 -12.88 -20.49 -0.50
C GLY A 159 -14.19 -21.17 -0.12
N ASP A 160 -15.26 -20.91 -0.86
CA ASP A 160 -16.64 -21.34 -0.60
C ASP A 160 -17.14 -22.47 -1.51
N TRP A 161 -16.26 -23.04 -2.33
CA TRP A 161 -16.57 -24.19 -3.17
C TRP A 161 -15.53 -25.31 -3.00
N GLY A 162 -15.98 -26.57 -2.95
CA GLY A 162 -15.12 -27.75 -2.88
C GLY A 162 -15.65 -28.90 -2.01
N THR A 163 -14.94 -30.02 -2.00
CA THR A 163 -15.38 -31.27 -1.34
C THR A 163 -15.63 -31.10 0.16
N GLN A 164 -15.01 -30.12 0.82
CA GLN A 164 -15.27 -29.77 2.21
C GLN A 164 -16.76 -29.50 2.50
N PHE A 165 -17.52 -28.98 1.52
CA PHE A 165 -18.95 -28.75 1.67
C PHE A 165 -19.75 -30.04 1.65
N GLY A 166 -19.42 -30.99 0.76
CA GLY A 166 -20.05 -32.31 0.77
C GLY A 166 -19.82 -33.05 2.08
N LYS A 167 -18.60 -32.98 2.63
CA LYS A 167 -18.26 -33.51 3.97
C LYS A 167 -19.11 -32.85 5.06
N GLN A 168 -19.23 -31.52 5.02
CA GLN A 168 -20.03 -30.76 5.98
C GLN A 168 -21.52 -31.10 5.89
N ILE A 169 -22.08 -31.20 4.68
CA ILE A 169 -23.48 -31.57 4.43
C ILE A 169 -23.74 -32.98 4.97
N TYR A 170 -22.90 -33.96 4.63
CA TYR A 170 -23.02 -35.31 5.18
C TYR A 170 -22.99 -35.29 6.71
N ALA A 171 -22.05 -34.56 7.32
CA ALA A 171 -21.94 -34.48 8.77
C ALA A 171 -23.18 -33.87 9.44
N ILE A 172 -23.77 -32.83 8.85
CA ILE A 172 -25.00 -32.20 9.34
C ILE A 172 -26.18 -33.16 9.20
N LYS A 173 -26.33 -33.85 8.07
CA LYS A 173 -27.44 -34.78 7.82
C LYS A 173 -27.37 -36.03 8.70
N THR A 174 -26.16 -36.51 8.99
CA THR A 174 -25.96 -37.76 9.74
C THR A 174 -25.89 -37.55 11.25
N TRP A 175 -25.25 -36.47 11.72
CA TRP A 175 -25.01 -36.25 13.16
C TRP A 175 -25.50 -34.89 13.68
N GLY A 176 -25.96 -34.01 12.80
CA GLY A 176 -26.44 -32.69 13.15
C GLY A 176 -27.97 -32.60 13.19
N ASN A 177 -28.46 -31.40 13.53
CA ASN A 177 -29.85 -31.03 13.40
C ASN A 177 -29.89 -29.55 13.00
N ILE A 178 -30.21 -29.27 11.73
CA ILE A 178 -30.08 -27.93 11.17
C ILE A 178 -30.93 -26.89 11.92
N GLY A 179 -32.18 -27.24 12.27
CA GLY A 179 -33.07 -26.36 13.01
C GLY A 179 -32.64 -26.08 14.45
N LYS A 180 -31.82 -26.96 15.05
CA LYS A 180 -31.14 -26.67 16.32
C LYS A 180 -29.91 -25.80 16.11
N ILE A 181 -29.07 -26.13 15.12
CA ILE A 181 -27.82 -25.41 14.82
C ILE A 181 -28.12 -23.93 14.55
N GLU A 182 -29.12 -23.63 13.71
CA GLU A 182 -29.51 -22.26 13.36
C GLU A 182 -29.92 -21.41 14.58
N LYS A 183 -30.41 -22.05 15.65
CA LYS A 183 -30.86 -21.39 16.88
C LYS A 183 -29.78 -21.32 17.96
N MET A 184 -28.59 -21.89 17.73
CA MET A 184 -27.49 -21.84 18.69
C MET A 184 -26.91 -20.43 18.76
N GLN A 185 -26.37 -20.05 19.93
CA GLN A 185 -25.57 -18.83 20.04
C GLN A 185 -24.26 -18.91 19.25
N GLN A 186 -23.71 -20.12 19.06
CA GLN A 186 -22.45 -20.35 18.35
C GLN A 186 -22.60 -21.44 17.27
N PRO A 187 -23.37 -21.17 16.19
CA PRO A 187 -23.65 -22.16 15.14
C PRO A 187 -22.36 -22.62 14.44
N VAL A 188 -21.42 -21.71 14.18
CA VAL A 188 -20.13 -22.02 13.53
C VAL A 188 -19.32 -23.03 14.35
N LYS A 189 -19.32 -22.92 15.68
CA LYS A 189 -18.59 -23.86 16.55
C LYS A 189 -19.14 -25.27 16.44
N GLU A 190 -20.46 -25.40 16.31
CA GLU A 190 -21.12 -26.69 16.10
C GLU A 190 -20.82 -27.27 14.70
N LEU A 191 -20.81 -26.43 13.66
CA LEU A 191 -20.41 -26.85 12.32
C LEU A 191 -18.96 -27.39 12.29
N VAL A 192 -18.04 -26.70 12.98
CA VAL A 192 -16.64 -27.14 13.12
C VAL A 192 -16.56 -28.46 13.89
N ARG A 193 -17.36 -28.63 14.97
CA ARG A 193 -17.43 -29.90 15.71
C ARG A 193 -17.86 -31.06 14.80
N LEU A 194 -18.90 -30.85 13.99
CA LEU A 194 -19.41 -31.84 13.04
C LEU A 194 -18.38 -32.16 11.95
N TYR A 195 -17.68 -31.15 11.44
CA TYR A 195 -16.59 -31.33 10.47
C TYR A 195 -15.45 -32.16 11.04
N VAL A 196 -15.00 -31.87 12.26
CA VAL A 196 -13.97 -32.67 12.94
C VAL A 196 -14.45 -34.10 13.19
N LYS A 197 -15.73 -34.28 13.54
CA LYS A 197 -16.33 -35.62 13.70
C LYS A 197 -16.30 -36.40 12.39
N PHE A 198 -16.61 -35.76 11.25
CA PHE A 198 -16.52 -36.39 9.93
C PHE A 198 -15.15 -37.01 9.70
N HIS A 199 -14.06 -36.24 9.87
CA HIS A 199 -12.71 -36.73 9.62
C HIS A 199 -12.34 -37.89 10.54
N LYS A 200 -12.68 -37.82 11.83
CA LYS A 200 -12.45 -38.91 12.78
C LYS A 200 -13.18 -40.20 12.45
N GLU A 201 -14.38 -40.11 11.88
CA GLU A 201 -15.14 -41.29 11.45
C GLU A 201 -14.64 -41.81 10.11
N ALA A 202 -14.22 -40.93 9.20
CA ALA A 202 -13.62 -41.31 7.91
C ALA A 202 -12.28 -42.03 8.06
N GLU A 203 -11.49 -41.69 9.10
CA GLU A 203 -10.26 -42.45 9.46
C GLU A 203 -10.57 -43.91 9.83
N LYS A 204 -11.75 -44.19 10.41
CA LYS A 204 -12.16 -45.54 10.81
C LYS A 204 -12.90 -46.27 9.71
N ASN A 205 -13.68 -45.55 8.90
CA ASN A 205 -14.45 -46.07 7.78
C ASN A 205 -14.20 -45.22 6.52
N PRO A 206 -13.29 -45.66 5.63
CA PRO A 206 -12.97 -44.94 4.40
C PRO A 206 -14.17 -44.67 3.47
N GLU A 207 -15.26 -45.43 3.56
CA GLU A 207 -16.47 -45.20 2.74
C GLU A 207 -17.15 -43.85 3.05
N ILE A 208 -16.94 -43.30 4.26
CA ILE A 208 -17.48 -41.98 4.64
C ILE A 208 -16.89 -40.87 3.77
N GLU A 209 -15.64 -41.01 3.33
CA GLU A 209 -15.01 -40.05 2.42
C GLU A 209 -15.73 -40.04 1.06
N GLU A 210 -16.19 -41.20 0.58
CA GLU A 210 -16.96 -41.31 -0.66
C GLU A 210 -18.36 -40.69 -0.51
N GLN A 211 -18.99 -40.84 0.65
CA GLN A 211 -20.24 -40.13 0.95
C GLN A 211 -20.06 -38.60 0.89
N GLY A 212 -18.94 -38.09 1.38
CA GLY A 212 -18.59 -36.68 1.25
C GLY A 212 -18.55 -36.21 -0.21
N LYS A 213 -17.95 -37.01 -1.10
CA LYS A 213 -17.91 -36.70 -2.55
C LYS A 213 -19.29 -36.79 -3.20
N ILE A 214 -20.10 -37.79 -2.85
CA ILE A 214 -21.47 -37.93 -3.35
C ILE A 214 -22.31 -36.70 -2.99
N TRP A 215 -22.21 -36.22 -1.75
CA TRP A 215 -22.92 -35.00 -1.33
C TRP A 215 -22.40 -33.75 -2.03
N PHE A 216 -21.09 -33.66 -2.28
CA PHE A 216 -20.55 -32.55 -3.06
C PHE A 216 -21.04 -32.58 -4.52
N LYS A 217 -21.06 -33.76 -5.15
CA LYS A 217 -21.60 -33.91 -6.51
C LYS A 217 -23.07 -33.51 -6.58
N LYS A 218 -23.89 -33.91 -5.60
CA LYS A 218 -25.29 -33.45 -5.53
C LYS A 218 -25.40 -31.92 -5.49
N LEU A 219 -24.53 -31.27 -4.71
CA LEU A 219 -24.45 -29.80 -4.65
C LEU A 219 -24.04 -29.19 -5.99
N GLU A 220 -23.06 -29.77 -6.68
CA GLU A 220 -22.63 -29.34 -8.03
C GLU A 220 -23.73 -29.49 -9.08
N ASP A 221 -24.52 -30.57 -8.97
CA ASP A 221 -25.66 -30.85 -9.84
C ASP A 221 -26.90 -29.98 -9.48
N GLY A 222 -26.83 -29.17 -8.42
CA GLY A 222 -27.91 -28.27 -7.98
C GLY A 222 -29.06 -28.94 -7.22
N ASN A 223 -28.81 -30.10 -6.60
CA ASN A 223 -29.81 -30.92 -5.87
C ASN A 223 -29.81 -30.74 -4.35
#